data_AF-A0A536YCM8-F1
#
_entry.id   AF-A0A536YCM8-F1
#
_cell.length_a   1.000
_cell.length_b   1.000
_cell.length_c   1.000
_cell.angle_alpha   90.00
_cell.angle_beta   90.00
_cell.angle_gamma   90.00
#
_symmetry.space_group_name_H-M   'P 1'
#
loop_
_entity.id
_entity.type
_entity.pdbx_description
1 polymer ?
#
loop_
_entity_poly.entity_id
_entity_poly.type
_entity_poly.pdbx_seq_one_letter_code
_entity_poly.pdbx_strand_id
1 'polypeptide(L)'
;MDLAFIARRLDAYERLIRLDKPIGTLLLLWPTLWAVWLAAAGRPSPGIVVIFILGTLLMRSAGCAINDYADRDFDPHVKRTR
;
A
#
# COMPACT_ATOMS: atom_id res chain seq x y z
N MET A 1 8.63 1.84 27.88
CA MET A 1 8.51 1.09 26.61
C MET A 1 9.87 1.16 25.94
N ASP A 2 10.51 0.03 25.66
CA ASP A 2 11.87 -0.01 25.14
C ASP A 2 11.90 0.37 23.65
N LEU A 3 12.94 1.10 23.21
CA LEU A 3 13.12 1.51 21.82
C LEU A 3 13.23 0.29 20.89
N ALA A 4 13.88 -0.78 21.37
CA ALA A 4 14.00 -2.03 20.63
C ALA A 4 12.64 -2.73 20.43
N PHE A 5 11.69 -2.55 21.35
CA PHE A 5 10.34 -3.05 21.16
C PHE A 5 9.59 -2.27 20.08
N ILE A 6 9.69 -0.94 20.11
CA ILE A 6 9.05 -0.07 19.10
C ILE A 6 9.59 -0.38 17.70
N ALA A 7 10.91 -0.48 17.54
CA ALA A 7 11.55 -0.77 16.26
C ALA A 7 11.06 -2.09 15.66
N ARG A 8 10.97 -3.17 16.46
CA ARG A 8 10.44 -4.46 15.99
C ARG A 8 8.98 -4.39 15.57
N ARG A 9 8.16 -3.61 16.26
CA ARG A 9 6.74 -3.42 15.88
C ARG A 9 6.64 -2.65 14.57
N LEU A 10 7.45 -1.62 14.36
CA LEU A 10 7.48 -0.86 13.12
C LEU A 10 7.91 -1.73 11.93
N ASP A 11 8.97 -2.54 12.07
CA ASP A 11 9.39 -3.49 11.01
C ASP A 11 8.27 -4.50 10.68
N ALA A 12 7.58 -5.02 11.71
CA ALA A 12 6.45 -5.92 11.49
C ALA A 12 5.29 -5.24 10.74
N TYR A 13 4.95 -4.00 11.08
CA TYR A 13 3.91 -3.25 10.39
C TYR A 13 4.31 -2.90 8.96
N GLU A 14 5.55 -2.49 8.73
CA GLU A 14 6.09 -2.17 7.40
C GLU A 14 5.94 -3.36 6.44
N ARG A 15 6.32 -4.56 6.91
CA ARG A 15 6.19 -5.81 6.15
C ARG A 15 4.74 -6.21 5.89
N LEU A 16 3.84 -5.98 6.85
CA LEU A 16 2.42 -6.27 6.74
C LEU A 16 1.77 -5.43 5.64
N ILE A 17 2.03 -4.12 5.63
CA ILE A 17 1.46 -3.20 4.63
C ILE A 17 2.27 -3.13 3.33
N ARG A 18 3.32 -3.96 3.21
CA ARG A 18 4.20 -4.07 2.03
C ARG A 18 4.89 -2.75 1.69
N LEU A 19 5.26 -1.95 2.69
CA LEU A 19 6.04 -0.72 2.43
C LEU A 19 7.45 -1.05 1.88
N ASP A 20 7.98 -2.23 2.21
CA ASP A 20 9.24 -2.77 1.70
C ASP A 20 9.20 -3.11 0.19
N LYS A 21 8.00 -3.28 -0.38
CA LYS A 21 7.77 -3.69 -1.78
C LYS A 21 6.95 -2.64 -2.53
N PRO A 22 7.57 -1.55 -3.01
CA PRO A 22 6.87 -0.39 -3.56
C PRO A 22 6.19 -0.66 -4.91
N ILE A 23 6.52 -1.77 -5.58
CA ILE A 23 6.01 -2.13 -6.91
C ILE A 23 4.46 -2.07 -6.94
N GLY A 24 3.79 -2.61 -5.93
CA GLY A 24 2.32 -2.60 -5.86
C GLY A 24 1.73 -1.20 -5.78
N THR A 25 2.37 -0.30 -5.01
CA THR A 25 1.94 1.10 -4.89
C THR A 25 2.20 1.85 -6.19
N LEU A 26 3.35 1.63 -6.83
CA LEU A 26 3.67 2.27 -8.12
C LEU A 26 2.72 1.83 -9.24
N LEU A 27 2.33 0.55 -9.26
CA LEU A 27 1.34 0.02 -10.19
C LEU A 27 -0.04 0.68 -10.04
N LEU A 28 -0.43 1.06 -8.81
CA LEU A 28 -1.66 1.82 -8.56
C LEU A 28 -1.49 3.32 -8.86
N LEU A 29 -0.33 3.87 -8.50
CA LEU A 29 -0.03 5.29 -8.62
C LEU A 29 0.01 5.74 -10.08
N TRP A 30 0.67 4.99 -10.95
CA TRP A 30 0.86 5.37 -12.35
C TRP A 30 -0.45 5.61 -13.12
N PRO A 31 -1.41 4.66 -13.18
CA PRO A 31 -2.70 4.90 -13.83
C PRO A 31 -3.52 6.00 -13.13
N THR A 32 -3.37 6.15 -11.81
CA THR A 32 -4.04 7.23 -11.05
C THR A 32 -3.54 8.61 -11.47
N LEU A 33 -2.23 8.80 -11.61
CA LEU A 33 -1.65 10.07 -12.06
C LEU A 33 -2.07 10.40 -13.50
N TRP A 34 -2.13 9.40 -14.38
CA TRP A 34 -2.68 9.59 -15.73
C TRP A 34 -4.14 10.02 -15.71
N ALA A 35 -4.97 9.37 -14.89
CA ALA A 35 -6.38 9.73 -14.75
C ALA A 35 -6.55 11.16 -14.24
N VAL A 36 -5.79 11.56 -13.22
CA VAL A 36 -5.80 12.93 -12.68
C VAL A 36 -5.34 13.95 -13.72
N TRP A 37 -4.28 13.64 -14.48
CA TRP A 37 -3.79 14.52 -15.53
C TRP A 37 -4.83 14.74 -16.63
N LEU A 38 -5.44 13.66 -17.13
CA LEU A 38 -6.47 13.71 -18.15
C LEU A 38 -7.73 14.44 -17.67
N ALA A 39 -8.19 14.13 -16.45
CA ALA A 39 -9.38 14.76 -15.86
C ALA A 39 -9.20 16.27 -15.63
N ALA A 40 -7.97 16.72 -15.40
CA ALA A 40 -7.65 18.13 -15.21
C ALA A 40 -7.19 18.85 -16.50
N ALA A 41 -7.42 18.27 -17.68
CA ALA A 41 -6.97 18.81 -18.97
C ALA A 41 -5.47 19.18 -18.99
N GLY A 42 -4.65 18.35 -18.34
CA GLY A 42 -3.20 18.53 -18.23
C GLY A 42 -2.74 19.55 -17.20
N ARG A 43 -3.63 20.09 -16.35
CA ARG A 43 -3.29 21.06 -15.29
C ARG A 43 -3.93 20.70 -13.95
N PRO A 44 -3.57 19.55 -13.35
CA PRO A 44 -4.09 19.17 -12.04
C PRO A 44 -3.57 20.11 -10.96
N SER A 45 -4.42 20.42 -9.98
CA SER A 45 -3.99 21.19 -8.82
C SER A 45 -3.01 20.36 -7.97
N PRO A 46 -1.94 20.97 -7.41
CA PRO A 46 -0.98 20.23 -6.60
C PRO A 46 -1.61 19.49 -5.41
N GLY A 47 -2.64 20.08 -4.80
CA GLY A 47 -3.40 19.45 -3.71
C GLY A 47 -4.07 18.15 -4.12
N ILE A 48 -4.71 18.11 -5.30
CA ILE A 48 -5.33 16.89 -5.83
C ILE A 48 -4.27 15.82 -6.08
N VAL A 49 -3.13 16.18 -6.68
CA VAL A 49 -2.04 15.23 -6.94
C VAL A 49 -1.53 14.61 -5.64
N VAL A 50 -1.29 15.43 -4.60
CA VAL A 50 -0.85 14.93 -3.28
C VAL A 50 -1.88 14.02 -2.65
N ILE A 51 -3.17 14.37 -2.71
CA ILE A 51 -4.26 13.53 -2.18
C ILE A 51 -4.27 12.16 -2.84
N PHE A 52 -4.13 12.09 -4.17
CA PHE A 52 -4.12 10.81 -4.88
C PHE A 52 -2.83 10.01 -4.67
N ILE A 53 -1.67 10.67 -4.52
CA ILE A 53 -0.43 9.98 -4.14
C ILE A 53 -0.60 9.31 -2.76
N LEU A 54 -1.06 10.06 -1.76
CA LEU A 54 -1.29 9.52 -0.42
C LEU A 54 -2.39 8.45 -0.44
N GLY A 55 -3.47 8.68 -1.18
CA GLY A 55 -4.58 7.75 -1.31
C GLY A 55 -4.15 6.42 -1.92
N THR A 56 -3.31 6.41 -2.96
CA THR A 56 -2.82 5.17 -3.58
C THR A 56 -1.90 4.38 -2.63
N LEU A 57 -1.02 5.06 -1.91
CA LEU A 57 -0.17 4.44 -0.88
C LEU A 57 -1.03 3.80 0.24
N LEU A 58 -2.00 4.56 0.75
CA LEU A 58 -2.89 4.10 1.83
C LEU A 58 -3.79 2.95 1.38
N MET A 59 -4.41 3.06 0.19
CA MET A 59 -5.29 2.03 -0.35
C MET A 59 -4.54 0.73 -0.60
N ARG A 60 -3.32 0.77 -1.16
CA ARG A 60 -2.50 -0.43 -1.33
C ARG A 60 -2.14 -1.05 0.02
N SER A 61 -1.70 -0.24 0.97
CA SER A 61 -1.33 -0.66 2.32
C SER A 61 -2.48 -1.35 3.05
N ALA A 62 -3.67 -0.73 3.04
CA ALA A 62 -4.89 -1.27 3.62
C ALA A 62 -5.34 -2.55 2.91
N GLY A 63 -5.26 -2.57 1.58
CA GLY A 63 -5.55 -3.74 0.75
C GLY A 63 -4.68 -4.96 1.11
N CYS A 64 -3.38 -4.76 1.33
CA CYS A 64 -2.49 -5.83 1.79
C CYS A 64 -2.88 -6.34 3.18
N ALA A 65 -3.10 -5.44 4.14
CA ALA A 65 -3.43 -5.83 5.51
C ALA A 65 -4.77 -6.58 5.60
N ILE A 66 -5.79 -6.14 4.86
CA ILE A 66 -7.09 -6.81 4.86
C ILE A 66 -7.06 -8.14 4.10
N ASN A 67 -6.25 -8.23 3.04
CA ASN A 67 -6.05 -9.48 2.30
C ASN A 67 -5.38 -10.53 3.18
N ASP A 68 -4.26 -10.19 3.82
CA ASP A 68 -3.56 -11.10 4.74
C ASP A 68 -4.46 -11.49 5.94
N TYR A 69 -5.34 -10.60 6.40
CA TYR A 69 -6.33 -10.92 7.44
C TYR A 69 -7.40 -11.91 6.94
N ALA A 70 -7.94 -11.70 5.74
CA ALA A 70 -8.95 -12.57 5.15
C ALA A 70 -8.38 -13.95 4.80
N ASP A 71 -7.13 -14.00 4.32
CA ASP A 71 -6.47 -15.22 3.86
C ASP A 71 -5.82 -16.02 5.00
N ARG A 72 -5.84 -15.52 6.25
CA ARG A 72 -5.15 -16.11 7.41
C ARG A 72 -5.45 -17.60 7.64
N ASP A 73 -6.69 -18.02 7.37
CA ASP A 73 -7.17 -19.39 7.61
C ASP A 73 -7.05 -20.24 6.32
N PHE A 74 -6.85 -19.61 5.16
CA PHE A 74 -6.76 -20.25 3.86
C PHE A 74 -5.31 -20.52 3.44
N ASP A 75 -4.42 -19.55 3.62
CA ASP A 75 -3.00 -19.62 3.26
C ASP A 75 -2.27 -20.88 3.78
N PRO A 76 -2.50 -21.38 5.02
CA PRO A 76 -1.85 -22.60 5.51
C PRO A 76 -2.20 -23.88 4.73
N HIS A 77 -3.27 -23.85 3.94
CA HIS A 77 -3.78 -24.99 3.19
C HIS A 77 -3.34 -24.98 1.72
N VAL A 78 -2.62 -23.94 1.26
CA VAL A 78 -2.20 -23.77 -0.14
C VAL A 78 -0.77 -24.29 -0.34
N LYS A 79 -0.54 -25.14 -1.35
CA LYS A 79 0.77 -25.75 -1.65
C LYS A 79 1.94 -24.76 -1.89
N ARG A 80 1.69 -23.46 -2.08
CA ARG A 80 2.72 -22.42 -2.25
C ARG A 80 3.30 -21.89 -0.93
N THR A 81 2.68 -22.20 0.21
CA THR A 81 3.12 -21.76 1.56
C THR A 81 3.80 -22.88 2.36
N ARG A 82 4.03 -24.05 1.74
CA ARG A 82 4.84 -25.16 2.27
C ARG A 82 6.27 -25.13 1.75
#